data_AF-A0A2K3L7P1-F1
#
_entry.id   AF-A0A2K3L7P1-F1
#
_cell.length_a   1.000
_cell.length_b   1.000
_cell.length_c   1.000
_cell.angle_alpha   90.00
_cell.angle_beta   90.00
_cell.angle_gamma   90.00
#
_symmetry.space_group_name_H-M   'P 1'
#
loop_
_entity.id
_entity.type
_entity.pdbx_description
1 polymer ?
#
loop_
_entity_poly.entity_id
_entity_poly.type
_entity_poly.pdbx_seq_one_letter_code
_entity_poly.pdbx_strand_id
1 'polypeptide(L)'
;MASVQSRLVSQSDFMAALELVKKAGVLLEEVEKLNEEFSDLRERLKYSVETSVSVEKNTADPVREYMSFSRAALIAKILESKSLQLETAKSSFENAIAQMLVLNPNVELVTKGLDEFKEVRDEQIVAPPPED
;
A
#
# COMPACT_ATOMS: atom_id res chain seq x y z
N MET A 1 2.81 -3.61 -80.34
CA MET A 1 2.04 -4.76 -79.83
C MET A 1 2.77 -5.30 -78.60
N ALA A 2 2.60 -4.68 -77.43
CA ALA A 2 3.17 -5.19 -76.18
C ALA A 2 2.19 -6.18 -75.57
N SER A 3 2.61 -7.45 -75.50
CA SER A 3 1.83 -8.55 -74.95
C SER A 3 1.61 -8.32 -73.46
N VAL A 4 0.34 -8.12 -73.06
CA VAL A 4 -0.06 -8.06 -71.66
C VAL A 4 0.00 -9.50 -71.13
N GLN A 5 1.13 -9.89 -70.55
CA GLN A 5 1.25 -11.12 -69.79
C GLN A 5 0.35 -10.99 -68.55
N SER A 6 -0.83 -11.57 -68.62
CA SER A 6 -1.68 -11.81 -67.46
C SER A 6 -0.90 -12.68 -66.48
N ARG A 7 -0.55 -12.12 -65.32
CA ARG A 7 -0.05 -12.88 -64.17
C ARG A 7 -1.20 -13.76 -63.66
N LEU A 8 -1.30 -14.97 -64.19
CA LEU A 8 -2.05 -16.04 -63.56
C LEU A 8 -1.29 -16.42 -62.29
N VAL A 9 -1.76 -15.90 -61.14
CA VAL A 9 -1.30 -16.35 -59.82
C VAL A 9 -1.57 -17.85 -59.73
N SER A 10 -0.54 -18.63 -59.44
CA SER A 10 -0.73 -20.08 -59.31
C SER A 10 -1.60 -20.37 -58.09
N GLN A 11 -2.40 -21.44 -58.15
CA GLN A 11 -3.25 -21.85 -57.03
C GLN A 11 -2.44 -22.05 -55.73
N SER A 12 -1.17 -22.46 -55.86
CA SER A 12 -0.22 -22.58 -54.75
C SER A 12 0.10 -21.22 -54.10
N ASP A 13 0.36 -20.18 -54.90
CA ASP A 13 0.67 -18.84 -54.39
C ASP A 13 -0.52 -18.21 -53.68
N PHE A 14 -1.75 -18.46 -54.18
CA PHE A 14 -2.97 -18.02 -53.53
C PHE A 14 -3.16 -18.69 -52.16
N MET A 15 -2.90 -20.00 -52.06
CA MET A 15 -2.97 -20.72 -50.78
C MET A 15 -1.90 -20.24 -49.79
N ALA A 16 -0.68 -19.95 -50.26
CA ALA A 16 0.38 -19.39 -49.42
C ALA A 16 0.03 -17.98 -48.91
N ALA A 17 -0.56 -17.13 -49.75
CA ALA A 17 -1.05 -15.81 -49.34
C ALA A 17 -2.18 -15.92 -48.30
N LEU A 18 -3.10 -16.88 -48.46
CA LEU A 18 -4.18 -17.13 -47.50
C LEU A 18 -3.63 -17.53 -46.12
N GLU A 19 -2.63 -18.41 -46.08
CA GLU A 19 -1.94 -18.81 -44.85
C GLU A 19 -1.23 -17.64 -44.17
N LEU A 20 -0.56 -16.78 -44.93
CA LEU A 20 0.07 -15.57 -44.40
C LEU A 20 -0.94 -14.59 -43.82
N VAL A 21 -2.08 -14.39 -44.48
CA VAL A 21 -3.17 -13.53 -43.98
C VAL A 21 -3.74 -14.08 -42.67
N LYS A 22 -3.94 -15.40 -42.56
CA LYS A 22 -4.38 -16.03 -41.31
C LYS A 22 -3.37 -15.79 -40.17
N LYS A 23 -2.08 -16.00 -40.43
CA LYS A 23 -1.02 -15.77 -39.44
C LYS A 23 -0.94 -14.30 -39.03
N ALA A 24 -1.09 -13.38 -39.98
CA ALA A 24 -1.12 -11.95 -39.70
C ALA A 24 -2.33 -11.57 -38.81
N GLY A 25 -3.49 -12.19 -39.03
CA GLY A 25 -4.67 -12.02 -38.18
C GLY A 25 -4.41 -12.45 -36.72
N VAL A 26 -3.83 -13.65 -36.54
CA VAL A 26 -3.46 -14.16 -35.20
C VAL A 26 -2.45 -13.25 -34.50
N LEU A 27 -1.43 -12.78 -35.22
CA LEU A 27 -0.43 -11.86 -34.67
C LEU A 27 -1.03 -10.50 -34.30
N LEU A 28 -2.04 -10.04 -35.05
CA LEU A 28 -2.72 -8.78 -34.77
C LEU A 28 -3.53 -8.88 -33.46
N GLU A 29 -4.23 -9.99 -33.25
CA GLU A 29 -4.94 -10.27 -31.98
C GLU A 29 -3.97 -10.34 -30.79
N GLU A 30 -2.79 -10.96 -30.97
CA GLU A 30 -1.77 -11.05 -29.93
C GLU A 30 -1.19 -9.68 -29.56
N VAL A 31 -0.92 -8.82 -30.55
CA VAL A 31 -0.44 -7.44 -30.34
C VAL A 31 -1.48 -6.60 -29.61
N GLU A 32 -2.76 -6.74 -29.96
CA GLU A 32 -3.85 -6.03 -29.29
C GLU A 32 -3.93 -6.43 -27.81
N LYS A 33 -3.92 -7.73 -27.52
CA LYS A 33 -3.92 -8.25 -26.16
C LYS A 33 -2.71 -7.75 -25.35
N LEU A 34 -1.51 -7.80 -25.94
CA LEU A 34 -0.29 -7.36 -25.26
C LEU A 34 -0.32 -5.86 -24.95
N ASN A 35 -0.96 -5.07 -25.82
CA ASN A 35 -1.11 -3.63 -25.63
C ASN A 35 -2.11 -3.30 -24.50
N GLU A 36 -3.19 -4.08 -24.38
CA GLU A 36 -4.11 -4.00 -23.24
C GLU A 36 -3.39 -4.33 -21.91
N GLU A 37 -2.64 -5.43 -21.87
CA GLU A 37 -1.84 -5.81 -20.69
C GLU A 37 -0.80 -4.74 -20.35
N PHE A 38 -0.10 -4.19 -21.35
CA PHE A 38 0.87 -3.12 -21.13
C PHE A 38 0.21 -1.85 -20.58
N SER A 39 -1.01 -1.53 -21.02
CA SER A 39 -1.79 -0.41 -20.49
C SER A 39 -2.17 -0.63 -19.02
N ASP A 40 -2.68 -1.82 -18.66
CA ASP A 40 -2.99 -2.18 -17.26
C ASP A 40 -1.74 -2.11 -16.38
N LEU A 41 -0.63 -2.70 -16.82
CA LEU A 41 0.64 -2.65 -16.10
C LEU A 41 1.12 -1.21 -15.92
N ARG A 42 0.99 -0.36 -16.94
CA ARG A 42 1.38 1.06 -16.86
C ARG A 42 0.50 1.83 -15.88
N GLU A 43 -0.81 1.57 -15.84
CA GLU A 43 -1.73 2.21 -14.89
C GLU A 43 -1.44 1.76 -13.45
N ARG A 44 -1.25 0.45 -13.23
CA ARG A 44 -0.86 -0.11 -11.94
C ARG A 44 0.49 0.43 -11.47
N LEU A 45 1.46 0.53 -12.38
CA LEU A 45 2.76 1.13 -12.07
C LEU A 45 2.60 2.61 -11.74
N LYS A 46 1.78 3.36 -12.46
CA LYS A 46 1.49 4.77 -12.14
C LYS A 46 0.89 4.90 -10.74
N TYR A 47 -0.11 4.09 -10.38
CA TYR A 47 -0.71 4.09 -9.05
C TYR A 47 0.29 3.69 -7.96
N SER A 48 1.11 2.68 -8.22
CA SER A 48 2.18 2.24 -7.33
C SER A 48 3.23 3.33 -7.15
N VAL A 49 3.66 3.99 -8.22
CA VAL A 49 4.63 5.09 -8.19
C VAL A 49 4.03 6.30 -7.46
N GLU A 50 2.77 6.64 -7.67
CA GLU A 50 2.10 7.72 -6.93
C GLU A 50 1.99 7.39 -5.44
N THR A 51 1.71 6.14 -5.09
CA THR A 51 1.67 5.66 -3.70
C THR A 51 3.08 5.63 -3.09
N SER A 52 4.07 5.12 -3.81
CA SER A 52 5.49 5.09 -3.38
C SER A 52 6.08 6.49 -3.27
N VAL A 53 5.77 7.41 -4.19
CA VAL A 53 6.19 8.81 -4.12
C VAL A 53 5.51 9.51 -2.96
N SER A 54 4.23 9.20 -2.64
CA SER A 54 3.58 9.68 -1.41
C SER A 54 4.29 9.17 -0.14
N VAL A 55 4.76 7.91 -0.15
CA VAL A 55 5.51 7.29 0.95
C VAL A 55 6.96 7.81 1.03
N GLU A 56 7.64 8.05 -0.09
CA GLU A 56 9.00 8.62 -0.12
C GLU A 56 9.03 10.13 0.15
N LYS A 57 7.96 10.87 -0.18
CA LYS A 57 7.81 12.29 0.21
C LYS A 57 7.64 12.48 1.72
N ASN A 58 7.45 11.40 2.47
CA ASN A 58 7.51 11.38 3.92
C ASN A 58 8.94 11.28 4.46
N THR A 59 9.96 11.36 3.60
CA THR A 59 11.28 11.88 3.98
C THR A 59 11.33 13.40 3.78
N ALA A 60 10.21 14.09 4.03
CA ALA A 60 10.20 15.53 4.21
C ALA A 60 11.25 15.82 5.27
N ASP A 61 12.29 16.58 4.90
CA ASP A 61 13.21 17.17 5.85
C ASP A 61 12.36 17.85 6.94
N PRO A 62 12.25 17.27 8.15
CA PRO A 62 11.29 17.73 9.14
C PRO A 62 11.60 19.18 9.52
N VAL A 63 12.87 19.58 9.41
CA VAL A 63 13.31 20.96 9.64
C VAL A 63 12.66 21.89 8.63
N ARG A 64 12.62 21.52 7.33
CA ARG A 64 12.05 22.35 6.27
C ARG A 64 10.52 22.48 6.37
N GLU A 65 9.83 21.42 6.79
CA GLU A 65 8.38 21.44 6.97
C GLU A 65 7.99 22.30 8.18
N TYR A 66 8.61 22.07 9.34
CA TYR A 66 8.31 22.82 10.57
C TYR A 66 8.85 24.26 10.56
N MET A 67 9.83 24.61 9.71
CA MET A 67 10.28 25.99 9.53
C MET A 67 9.17 26.93 9.04
N SER A 68 8.15 26.39 8.36
CA SER A 68 6.98 27.17 7.91
C SER A 68 5.90 27.33 8.99
N PHE A 69 5.99 26.57 10.10
CA PHE A 69 5.01 26.62 11.17
C PHE A 69 5.29 27.80 12.10
N SER A 70 4.21 28.48 12.52
CA SER A 70 4.31 29.37 13.67
C SER A 70 4.58 28.55 14.94
N ARG A 71 5.18 29.17 15.97
CA ARG A 71 5.37 28.54 17.28
C ARG A 71 4.07 27.93 17.83
N ALA A 72 2.93 28.61 17.66
CA ALA A 72 1.63 28.12 18.10
C ALA A 72 1.18 26.88 17.30
N ALA A 73 1.36 26.89 15.98
CA ALA A 73 1.01 25.77 15.13
C ALA A 73 1.86 24.52 15.44
N LEU A 74 3.15 24.70 15.70
CA LEU A 74 4.03 23.59 16.09
C LEU A 74 3.62 22.99 17.44
N ILE A 75 3.31 23.82 18.43
CA ILE A 75 2.80 23.37 19.74
C ILE A 75 1.51 22.58 19.58
N ALA A 76 0.57 23.08 18.77
CA ALA A 76 -0.69 22.40 18.51
C ALA A 76 -0.47 21.01 17.89
N LYS A 77 0.46 20.90 16.93
CA LYS A 77 0.76 19.62 16.27
C LYS A 77 1.39 18.60 17.22
N ILE A 78 2.27 19.05 18.12
CA ILE A 78 2.87 18.21 19.16
C ILE A 78 1.79 17.71 20.12
N LEU A 79 0.89 18.58 20.57
CA LEU A 79 -0.19 18.18 21.48
C LEU A 79 -1.16 17.21 20.83
N GLU A 80 -1.54 17.44 19.57
CA GLU A 80 -2.36 16.51 18.79
C GLU A 80 -1.70 15.12 18.71
N SER A 81 -0.42 15.07 18.35
CA SER A 81 0.32 13.81 18.26
C SER A 81 0.40 13.10 19.62
N LYS A 82 0.66 13.85 20.70
CA LYS A 82 0.67 13.30 22.07
C LYS A 82 -0.68 12.73 22.47
N SER A 83 -1.78 13.43 22.19
CA SER A 83 -3.13 12.95 22.49
C SER A 83 -3.47 11.68 21.70
N LEU A 84 -3.07 11.60 20.43
CA LEU A 84 -3.29 10.40 19.62
C LEU A 84 -2.52 9.18 20.16
N GLN A 85 -1.27 9.38 20.57
CA GLN A 85 -0.46 8.32 21.18
C GLN A 85 -1.08 7.84 22.50
N LEU A 86 -1.56 8.77 23.34
CA LEU A 86 -2.24 8.46 24.59
C LEU A 86 -3.48 7.60 24.37
N GLU A 87 -4.35 7.99 23.43
CA GLU A 87 -5.57 7.24 23.11
C GLU A 87 -5.26 5.85 22.55
N THR A 88 -4.22 5.75 21.71
CA THR A 88 -3.77 4.47 21.15
C THR A 88 -3.24 3.54 22.24
N ALA A 89 -2.43 4.05 23.18
CA ALA A 89 -1.91 3.27 24.29
C ALA A 89 -3.04 2.73 25.18
N LYS A 90 -3.99 3.60 25.53
CA LYS A 90 -5.18 3.24 26.32
C LYS A 90 -6.02 2.16 25.62
N SER A 91 -6.34 2.35 24.34
CA SER A 91 -7.12 1.38 23.57
C SER A 91 -6.40 0.02 23.46
N SER A 92 -5.09 0.03 23.23
CA SER A 92 -4.28 -1.20 23.20
C SER A 92 -4.28 -1.92 24.55
N PHE A 93 -4.21 -1.17 25.65
CA PHE A 93 -4.23 -1.72 27.00
C PHE A 93 -5.59 -2.34 27.35
N GLU A 94 -6.69 -1.62 27.09
CA GLU A 94 -8.04 -2.14 27.29
C GLU A 94 -8.30 -3.40 26.47
N ASN A 95 -7.83 -3.43 25.21
CA ASN A 95 -7.90 -4.61 24.36
C ASN A 95 -7.10 -5.79 24.92
N ALA A 96 -5.90 -5.55 25.46
CA ALA A 96 -5.11 -6.60 26.09
C ALA A 96 -5.81 -7.18 27.33
N ILE A 97 -6.43 -6.34 28.16
CA ILE A 97 -7.26 -6.80 29.29
C ILE A 97 -8.44 -7.64 28.78
N ALA A 98 -9.13 -7.20 27.74
CA ALA A 98 -10.25 -7.94 27.17
C ALA A 98 -9.82 -9.32 26.64
N GLN A 99 -8.70 -9.40 25.91
CA GLN A 99 -8.15 -10.68 25.47
C GLN A 99 -7.81 -11.60 26.65
N MET A 100 -7.21 -11.05 27.70
CA MET A 100 -6.86 -11.82 28.91
C MET A 100 -8.11 -12.41 29.59
N LEU A 101 -9.21 -11.66 29.66
CA LEU A 101 -10.49 -12.16 30.19
C LEU A 101 -11.09 -13.26 29.31
N VAL A 102 -11.04 -13.11 27.98
CA VAL A 102 -11.55 -14.11 27.03
C VAL A 102 -10.77 -15.43 27.11
N LEU A 103 -9.45 -15.35 27.24
CA LEU A 103 -8.59 -16.54 27.32
C LEU A 103 -8.68 -17.29 28.65
N ASN A 104 -9.21 -16.66 29.69
CA ASN A 104 -9.30 -17.22 31.04
C ASN A 104 -10.76 -17.27 31.56
N PRO A 105 -11.68 -17.99 30.88
CA PRO A 105 -13.12 -17.92 31.16
C PRO A 105 -13.52 -18.50 32.54
N ASN A 106 -12.66 -19.32 33.14
CA ASN A 106 -12.92 -19.97 34.44
C ASN A 106 -12.11 -19.35 35.59
N VAL A 107 -11.42 -18.23 35.34
CA VAL A 107 -10.60 -17.54 36.33
C VAL A 107 -11.12 -16.12 36.50
N GLU A 108 -11.48 -15.75 37.72
CA GLU A 108 -11.84 -14.37 38.02
C GLU A 108 -10.56 -13.54 38.16
N LEU A 109 -10.27 -12.74 37.14
CA LEU A 109 -9.10 -11.85 37.12
C LEU A 109 -9.47 -10.49 37.72
N VAL A 110 -8.69 -10.03 38.69
CA VAL A 110 -8.85 -8.69 39.26
C VAL A 110 -8.23 -7.66 38.32
N THR A 111 -9.06 -6.89 37.63
CA THR A 111 -8.62 -5.82 36.71
C THR A 111 -8.65 -4.44 37.36
N LYS A 112 -9.24 -4.30 38.54
CA LYS A 112 -9.32 -3.04 39.27
C LYS A 112 -7.91 -2.57 39.68
N GLY A 113 -7.52 -1.38 39.23
CA GLY A 113 -6.22 -0.78 39.55
C GLY A 113 -5.13 -1.03 38.51
N LEU A 114 -5.42 -1.80 37.45
CA LEU A 114 -4.63 -1.82 36.23
C LEU A 114 -4.62 -0.44 35.59
N ASP A 115 -3.46 -0.03 35.08
CA ASP A 115 -3.20 1.31 34.53
C ASP A 115 -2.12 1.19 33.46
N GLU A 116 -2.39 1.72 32.27
CA GLU A 116 -1.50 1.63 31.10
C GLU A 116 -0.16 2.38 31.29
N PHE A 117 -0.07 3.29 32.26
CA PHE A 117 1.14 4.06 32.58
C PHE A 117 1.86 3.55 33.82
N LYS A 118 1.48 2.39 34.36
CA LYS A 118 2.14 1.78 35.52
C LYS A 118 2.89 0.51 35.13
N GLU A 119 3.85 0.18 35.96
CA GLU A 119 4.66 -1.03 35.84
C GLU A 119 4.54 -1.89 37.09
N VAL A 120 4.87 -3.17 36.94
CA VAL A 120 4.96 -4.09 38.07
C VAL A 120 6.40 -4.09 38.57
N ARG A 121 6.62 -3.64 39.81
CA ARG A 121 7.89 -3.76 40.53
C ARG A 121 7.63 -4.39 41.88
N ASP A 122 8.41 -5.40 42.24
CA ASP A 122 8.26 -6.13 43.51
C ASP A 122 6.81 -6.57 43.78
N GLU A 123 6.16 -7.12 42.73
CA GLU A 123 4.77 -7.60 42.75
C GLU A 123 3.71 -6.50 42.97
N GLN A 124 4.09 -5.23 42.92
CA GLN A 124 3.19 -4.09 43.09
C GLN A 124 3.08 -3.28 41.80
N ILE A 125 1.86 -2.81 41.52
CA ILE A 125 1.60 -1.87 40.42
C ILE A 125 1.98 -0.47 40.89
N VAL A 126 3.04 0.09 40.33
CA VAL A 126 3.61 1.38 40.72
C VAL A 126 3.80 2.29 39.52
N ALA A 127 3.85 3.60 39.75
CA ALA A 127 4.24 4.54 38.70
C ALA A 127 5.72 4.30 38.32
N PRO A 128 6.08 4.44 37.03
CA PRO A 128 7.46 4.35 36.58
C PRO A 128 8.30 5.46 37.25
N PRO A 129 9.61 5.24 37.43
CA PRO A 129 10.50 6.27 37.91
C PRO A 129 10.51 7.47 36.93
N PRO A 130 10.77 8.70 37.42
CA PRO A 130 10.97 9.84 36.53
C PRO A 130 12.15 9.57 35.58
N GLU A 131 12.04 10.08 34.34
CA GLU A 131 13.14 10.06 33.38
C GLU A 131 14.27 11.00 33.88
N ASP A 132 15.52 10.54 33.81
CA ASP A 132 16.73 11.30 34.19
C ASP A 132 17.03 12.49 33.26
#